data_AF-A0A957V7S6-F1
#
_entry.id   AF-A0A957V7S6-F1
#
_cell.length_a   1.000
_cell.length_b   1.000
_cell.length_c   1.000
_cell.angle_alpha   90.00
_cell.angle_beta   90.00
_cell.angle_gamma   90.00
#
_symmetry.space_group_name_H-M   'P 1'
#
loop_
_entity.id
_entity.type
_entity.pdbx_description
1 polymer ?
#
loop_
_entity_poly.entity_id
_entity_poly.type
_entity_poly.pdbx_seq_one_letter_code
_entity_poly.pdbx_strand_id
1 'polypeptide(L)' 'MPRIGAGELNEQVQIRTATVVRDAFGGEVQGWSTMATVWAKIVERGGREPVLADRPVMVV' A
#
# COMPACT_ATOMS: atom_id res chain seq x y z
N MET A 1 0.34 -24.06 -1.32
CA MET A 1 -0.41 -22.79 -1.15
C MET A 1 -1.52 -23.04 -0.14
N PRO A 2 -1.66 -22.21 0.91
CA PRO A 2 -2.83 -22.32 1.80
C PRO A 2 -4.12 -22.12 1.00
N ARG A 3 -5.17 -22.88 1.31
CA ARG A 3 -6.50 -22.67 0.72
C ARG A 3 -7.14 -21.46 1.40
N ILE A 4 -7.68 -20.55 0.60
CA ILE A 4 -8.43 -19.40 1.08
C ILE A 4 -9.86 -19.86 1.36
N GLY A 5 -10.34 -19.65 2.59
CA GLY A 5 -11.71 -19.98 2.99
C GLY A 5 -12.75 -19.03 2.39
N ALA A 6 -14.00 -19.48 2.30
CA ALA A 6 -15.10 -18.59 1.95
C ALA A 6 -15.26 -17.47 2.99
N GLY A 7 -15.41 -16.23 2.53
CA GLY A 7 -15.51 -15.05 3.40
C GLY A 7 -14.20 -14.62 4.07
N GLU A 8 -13.07 -15.29 3.78
CA GLU A 8 -11.78 -14.95 4.38
C GLU A 8 -11.21 -13.63 3.84
N LEU A 9 -11.49 -13.30 2.58
CA LEU A 9 -11.17 -11.99 1.99
C LEU A 9 -12.37 -11.07 2.17
N ASN A 10 -12.34 -10.25 3.22
CA ASN A 10 -13.47 -9.44 3.67
C ASN A 10 -13.25 -7.93 3.55
N GLU A 11 -12.09 -7.50 3.05
CA GLU A 11 -11.73 -6.09 2.89
C GLU A 11 -11.42 -5.77 1.44
N GLN A 12 -11.85 -4.60 0.94
CA GLN A 12 -11.52 -4.15 -0.40
C GLN A 12 -10.35 -3.18 -0.36
N VAL A 13 -9.26 -3.50 -1.06
CA VAL A 13 -8.03 -2.69 -1.08
C VAL A 13 -7.69 -2.23 -2.49
N GLN A 14 -7.15 -1.01 -2.60
CA GLN A 14 -6.59 -0.48 -3.84
C GLN A 14 -5.07 -0.67 -3.85
N ILE A 15 -4.58 -1.38 -4.86
CA ILE A 15 -3.16 -1.45 -5.17
C ILE A 15 -2.84 -0.25 -6.06
N ARG A 16 -1.90 0.59 -5.61
CA ARG A 16 -1.44 1.76 -6.37
C ARG A 16 0.00 1.57 -6.82
N THR A 17 0.31 2.09 -8.00
CA THR A 17 1.67 2.16 -8.53
C THR A 17 2.16 3.60 -8.53
N ALA A 18 3.45 3.77 -8.24
CA ALA A 18 4.07 5.09 -8.28
C ALA A 18 4.18 5.57 -9.72
N THR A 19 3.91 6.84 -9.95
CA THR A 19 4.04 7.51 -11.25
C THR A 19 4.67 8.88 -11.07
N VAL A 20 5.28 9.43 -12.11
CA VAL A 20 5.80 10.81 -12.10
C VAL A 20 4.70 11.74 -12.60
N VAL A 21 4.41 12.78 -11.83
CA VAL A 21 3.47 13.84 -12.17
C VAL A 21 4.26 15.15 -12.20
N ARG A 22 3.85 16.09 -13.05
CA ARG A 22 4.45 17.44 -13.08
C ARG A 22 3.67 18.40 -12.22
N ASP A 23 4.37 19.21 -11.45
CA ASP A 23 3.78 20.32 -10.69
C ASP A 23 3.52 21.56 -11.58
N ALA A 24 2.99 22.62 -10.97
CA ALA A 24 2.66 23.86 -11.66
C ALA A 24 3.90 24.63 -12.20
N PHE A 25 5.10 24.29 -11.75
CA PHE A 25 6.37 24.89 -12.15
C PHE A 25 7.19 23.95 -13.07
N GLY A 26 6.63 22.80 -13.46
CA GLY A 26 7.28 21.81 -14.31
C GLY A 26 8.25 20.88 -13.57
N GLY A 27 8.29 20.91 -12.24
CA GLY A 27 9.03 19.97 -11.41
C GLY A 27 8.38 18.58 -11.42
N GLU A 28 9.20 17.53 -11.38
CA GLU A 28 8.72 16.15 -11.26
C GLU A 28 8.46 15.79 -9.80
N VAL A 29 7.24 15.34 -9.51
CA VAL A 29 6.80 14.89 -8.19
C VAL A 29 6.23 13.47 -8.27
N GLN A 30 6.38 12.71 -7.18
CA GLN A 30 5.81 11.37 -7.11
C GLN A 30 4.28 11.44 -6.91
N GLY A 31 3.55 10.89 -7.88
CA GLY A 31 2.13 10.61 -7.79
C GLY A 31 1.85 9.11 -7.67
N TRP A 32 0.57 8.78 -7.53
CA TRP A 32 0.11 7.40 -7.42
C TRP A 32 -1.10 7.19 -8.33
N SER A 33 -1.06 6.15 -9.16
CA SER A 33 -2.21 5.72 -9.96
C SER A 33 -2.72 4.37 -9.45
N THR A 34 -4.04 4.17 -9.50
CA THR A 34 -4.64 2.89 -9.10
C THR A 34 -4.38 1.83 -10.18
N MET A 35 -3.77 0.72 -9.78
CA MET A 35 -3.52 -0.44 -10.64
C MET A 35 -4.69 -1.42 -10.58
N ALA A 36 -5.18 -1.74 -9.38
CA ALA A 36 -6.23 -2.71 -9.19
C ALA A 36 -6.98 -2.48 -7.88
N THR A 37 -8.22 -2.96 -7.82
CA THR A 37 -9.01 -3.06 -6.60
C THR A 37 -9.30 -4.54 -6.35
N VAL A 38 -8.90 -5.07 -5.19
CA VAL A 38 -8.99 -6.51 -4.88
C VAL A 38 -9.59 -6.75 -3.50
N TRP A 39 -10.16 -7.93 -3.30
CA TRP A 39 -10.53 -8.41 -1.96
C TRP A 39 -9.30 -8.98 -1.26
N ALA A 40 -9.10 -8.61 0.00
CA ALA A 40 -7.97 -8.98 0.82
C ALA A 40 -8.41 -9.36 2.24
N LYS A 41 -7.53 -10.07 2.94
CA LYS A 41 -7.59 -10.28 4.38
C LYS A 41 -6.48 -9.45 5.01
N ILE A 42 -6.83 -8.50 5.88
CA ILE A 42 -5.84 -7.70 6.62
C ILE A 42 -5.55 -8.39 7.95
N VAL A 43 -4.27 -8.58 8.25
CA VAL A 43 -3.81 -9.12 9.54
C VAL A 43 -2.88 -8.08 10.15
N GLU A 44 -3.35 -7.40 11.20
CA GLU A 44 -2.54 -6.44 11.91
C GLU A 44 -1.40 -7.14 12.66
N ARG A 45 -0.21 -6.54 12.61
CA ARG A 45 0.93 -7.02 13.38
C ARG A 45 0.93 -6.36 14.76
N GLY A 46 0.32 -6.98 15.75
CA GLY A 46 0.34 -6.49 17.14
C GLY A 46 1.75 -6.49 17.75
N GLY A 47 2.14 -5.38 18.39
CA GLY A 47 3.45 -5.19 19.05
C GLY A 47 3.75 -3.70 19.33
N ARG A 48 4.87 -3.41 20.02
CA ARG A 48 5.37 -2.03 20.23
C ARG A 48 5.56 -1.34 18.88
N GLU A 49 4.75 -0.32 18.59
CA GLU A 49 4.84 0.43 17.34
C GLU A 49 6.20 1.12 17.24
N PRO A 50 6.99 0.89 16.18
CA PRO A 50 8.16 1.70 15.94
C PRO A 50 7.71 3.13 15.60
N VAL A 51 8.30 4.12 16.26
CA VAL A 51 8.18 5.52 15.84
C VAL A 51 8.91 5.65 14.50
N LEU A 52 8.17 5.53 13.39
CA LEU A 52 8.69 5.49 12.02
C LEU A 52 8.68 6.85 11.31
N ALA A 53 8.24 7.93 11.98
CA ALA A 53 8.13 9.24 11.38
C ALA A 53 9.43 9.76 10.74
N ASP A 54 10.60 9.22 11.14
CA ASP A 54 11.92 9.68 10.70
C ASP A 54 12.81 8.60 10.06
N ARG A 55 12.27 7.42 9.71
CA ARG A 55 13.07 6.36 9.07
C ARG A 55 12.53 6.02 7.69
N PRO A 56 13.33 6.18 6.60
CA PRO A 56 13.01 5.52 5.34
C PRO A 56 13.18 4.01 5.57
N VAL A 57 12.07 3.33 5.89
CA VAL A 57 12.05 1.87 5.89
C VAL A 57 12.06 1.44 4.44
N MET A 58 13.25 1.04 3.96
CA MET A 58 13.37 0.28 2.74
C MET A 58 12.79 -1.12 3.03
N VAL A 59 11.61 -1.40 2.48
CA VAL A 59 11.05 -2.75 2.46
C VAL A 59 11.86 -3.52 1.42
N VAL A 60 12.70 -4.44 1.88
CA VAL A 60 13.49 -5.38 1.06
C VAL A 60 12.61 -6.55 0.65
#